data_AF-A0A350V4R7-F1
#
_entry.id   AF-A0A350V4R7-F1
#
_cell.length_a   1.000
_cell.length_b   1.000
_cell.length_c   1.000
_cell.angle_alpha   90.00
_cell.angle_beta   90.00
_cell.angle_gamma   90.00
#
_symmetry.space_group_name_H-M   'P 1'
#
loop_
_entity.id
_entity.type
_entity.pdbx_description
1 polymer ?
#
loop_
_entity_poly.entity_id
_entity_poly.type
_entity_poly.pdbx_seq_one_letter_code
_entity_poly.pdbx_strand_id
1 'polypeptide(L)'
;SPDQKKTAEEAVKAASEKMGRKLNTQGIREMLYKNFDHPVWEETAARCLSCANCTLVCPTCFCSNVEDVTDLTGNHTERWREWDSCFNLEYSKVAGGNFRTSVKARYRQWMTHKLASWEEQFGTLGCVGCGRCITWCPVGLDITKQAADIRAAQRV
;
A
#
# COMPACT_ATOMS: atom_id res chain seq x y z
N SER A 1 -0.60 -11.88 33.20
CA SER A 1 -0.70 -11.10 34.44
C SER A 1 -1.11 -9.65 34.12
N PRO A 2 -1.86 -8.95 34.98
CA PRO A 2 -2.07 -7.50 34.89
C PRO A 2 -0.78 -6.70 34.67
N ASP A 3 0.33 -7.10 35.31
CA ASP A 3 1.63 -6.43 35.17
C ASP A 3 2.19 -6.53 33.75
N GLN A 4 1.99 -7.68 33.09
CA GLN A 4 2.39 -7.87 31.70
C GLN A 4 1.58 -6.98 30.75
N LYS A 5 0.27 -6.77 31.03
CA LYS A 5 -0.57 -5.88 30.23
C LYS A 5 -0.10 -4.43 30.35
N LYS A 6 0.12 -3.95 31.58
CA LYS A 6 0.64 -2.60 31.83
C LYS A 6 1.99 -2.36 31.15
N THR A 7 2.91 -3.31 31.28
CA THR A 7 4.23 -3.25 30.63
C THR A 7 4.09 -3.18 29.10
N ALA A 8 3.19 -3.96 28.51
CA ALA A 8 2.94 -3.93 27.06
C ALA A 8 2.34 -2.60 26.60
N GLU A 9 1.38 -2.04 27.33
CA GLU A 9 0.76 -0.74 27.03
C GLU A 9 1.79 0.40 27.09
N GLU A 10 2.64 0.42 28.12
CA GLU A 10 3.73 1.40 28.27
C GLU A 10 4.74 1.29 27.11
N ALA A 11 5.11 0.06 26.72
CA ALA A 11 6.02 -0.17 25.59
C ALA A 11 5.42 0.30 24.26
N VAL A 12 4.13 0.03 24.02
CA VAL A 12 3.41 0.49 22.82
C VAL A 12 3.33 2.02 22.78
N LYS A 13 3.03 2.67 23.91
CA LYS A 13 3.00 4.13 24.02
C LYS A 13 4.37 4.75 23.76
N ALA A 14 5.42 4.23 24.40
CA ALA A 14 6.78 4.73 24.18
C ALA A 14 7.26 4.52 22.74
N ALA A 15 6.82 3.44 22.08
CA ALA A 15 7.11 3.21 20.66
C ALA A 15 6.35 4.19 19.75
N SER A 16 5.09 4.50 20.06
CA SER A 16 4.29 5.41 19.25
C SER A 16 4.80 6.85 19.33
N GLU A 17 5.28 7.30 20.49
CA GLU A 17 5.90 8.63 20.69
C GLU A 17 7.20 8.80 19.89
N LYS A 18 7.88 7.70 19.53
CA LYS A 18 9.09 7.71 18.69
C LYS A 18 8.78 7.78 17.18
N MET A 19 7.52 7.72 16.77
CA MET A 19 7.16 7.90 15.37
C MET A 19 7.32 9.36 14.94
N GLY A 20 8.43 9.67 14.26
CA GLY A 20 8.73 11.05 13.81
C GLY A 20 7.88 11.55 12.64
N ARG A 21 7.14 10.67 11.94
CA ARG A 21 6.29 11.05 10.81
C ARG A 21 4.84 11.22 11.25
N LYS A 22 4.15 12.16 10.61
CA LYS A 22 2.73 12.44 10.85
C LYS A 22 1.93 12.20 9.58
N LEU A 23 0.80 11.52 9.72
CA LEU A 23 -0.18 11.31 8.65
C LEU A 23 -1.50 11.91 9.10
N ASN A 24 -1.99 12.95 8.41
CA ASN A 24 -3.30 13.53 8.71
C ASN A 24 -4.41 12.67 8.08
N THR A 25 -5.06 11.89 8.93
CA THR A 25 -6.11 10.95 8.56
C THR A 25 -7.50 11.58 8.46
N GLN A 26 -7.69 12.84 8.88
CA GLN A 26 -9.01 13.48 8.89
C GLN A 26 -9.57 13.61 7.47
N GLY A 27 -10.65 12.90 7.17
CA GLY A 27 -11.28 12.88 5.83
C GLY A 27 -10.33 12.46 4.71
N ILE A 28 -9.33 11.63 5.01
CA ILE A 28 -8.29 11.24 4.04
C ILE A 28 -8.87 10.39 2.90
N ARG A 29 -9.87 9.55 3.19
CA ARG A 29 -10.58 8.72 2.22
C ARG A 29 -11.26 9.56 1.15
N GLU A 30 -12.13 10.49 1.56
CA GLU A 30 -12.86 11.37 0.65
C GLU A 30 -11.91 12.30 -0.10
N MET A 31 -10.85 12.76 0.57
CA MET A 31 -9.80 13.58 -0.06
C MET A 31 -9.14 12.82 -1.21
N LEU A 32 -8.75 11.56 -1.01
CA LEU A 32 -8.09 10.76 -2.04
C LEU A 32 -9.01 10.42 -3.21
N TYR A 33 -10.27 10.07 -2.94
CA TYR A 33 -11.23 9.76 -4.01
C TYR A 33 -11.58 10.99 -4.85
N LYS A 34 -11.73 12.18 -4.23
CA LYS A 34 -11.97 13.43 -4.96
C LYS A 34 -10.80 13.86 -5.83
N ASN A 35 -9.58 13.45 -5.50
CA ASN A 35 -8.33 13.85 -6.16
C ASN A 35 -7.74 12.74 -7.04
N PHE A 36 -8.58 11.98 -7.73
CA PHE A 36 -8.14 10.83 -8.54
C PHE A 36 -7.15 11.19 -9.66
N ASP A 37 -7.28 12.40 -10.22
CA ASP A 37 -6.46 12.92 -11.33
C ASP A 37 -5.42 13.97 -10.90
N HIS A 38 -5.10 14.03 -9.60
CA HIS A 38 -4.14 14.98 -9.06
C HIS A 38 -2.71 14.79 -9.65
N PRO A 39 -1.96 15.87 -9.97
CA PRO A 39 -0.65 15.79 -10.62
C PRO A 39 0.42 15.01 -9.83
N VAL A 40 0.36 15.04 -8.49
CA VAL A 40 1.24 14.23 -7.61
C VAL A 40 1.29 12.76 -7.99
N TRP A 41 0.22 12.20 -8.56
CA TRP A 41 0.23 10.81 -9.04
C TRP A 41 1.23 10.59 -10.16
N GLU A 42 1.31 11.52 -11.11
CA GLU A 42 2.26 11.46 -12.22
C GLU A 42 3.68 11.75 -11.76
N GLU A 43 3.87 12.79 -10.93
CA GLU A 43 5.17 13.15 -10.34
C GLU A 43 5.77 11.99 -9.52
N THR A 44 4.92 11.29 -8.76
CA THR A 44 5.31 10.12 -7.99
C THR A 44 5.65 8.94 -8.91
N ALA A 45 4.82 8.69 -9.93
CA ALA A 45 5.02 7.60 -10.87
C ALA A 45 6.32 7.76 -11.66
N ALA A 46 6.68 8.98 -12.07
CA ALA A 46 7.91 9.27 -12.79
C ALA A 46 9.19 8.90 -12.00
N ARG A 47 9.11 8.87 -10.67
CA ARG A 47 10.21 8.46 -9.79
C ARG A 47 10.13 6.99 -9.37
N CYS A 48 8.94 6.42 -9.33
CA CYS A 48 8.70 5.08 -8.80
C CYS A 48 9.25 4.00 -9.74
N LEU A 49 10.13 3.14 -9.23
CA LEU A 49 10.70 2.01 -9.98
C LEU A 49 9.76 0.81 -10.10
N SER A 50 8.55 0.86 -9.51
CA SER A 50 7.61 -0.27 -9.43
C SER A 50 8.21 -1.55 -8.81
N CYS A 51 9.27 -1.44 -8.00
CA CYS A 51 10.07 -2.55 -7.47
C CYS A 51 9.43 -3.38 -6.34
N ALA A 52 8.17 -3.12 -5.97
CA ALA A 52 7.43 -3.83 -4.91
C ALA A 52 8.01 -3.80 -3.48
N ASN A 53 9.19 -3.24 -3.20
CA ASN A 53 9.75 -3.18 -1.83
C ASN A 53 8.76 -2.65 -0.80
N CYS A 54 8.00 -1.60 -1.14
CA CYS A 54 7.01 -0.99 -0.25
C CYS A 54 5.87 -1.94 0.15
N THR A 55 5.53 -2.93 -0.67
CA THR A 55 4.54 -3.96 -0.32
C THR A 55 5.19 -5.12 0.41
N LEU A 56 6.37 -5.57 -0.04
CA LEU A 56 7.08 -6.71 0.56
C LEU A 56 7.46 -6.49 2.03
N VAL A 57 7.78 -5.25 2.41
CA VAL A 57 8.16 -4.94 3.80
C VAL A 57 6.96 -4.58 4.67
N CYS A 58 5.80 -4.29 4.10
CA CYS A 58 4.68 -3.73 4.86
C CYS A 58 3.83 -4.84 5.49
N PRO A 59 3.64 -4.85 6.83
CA PRO A 59 2.90 -5.93 7.50
C PRO A 59 1.40 -5.92 7.19
N THR A 60 0.87 -4.85 6.58
CA THR A 60 -0.52 -4.77 6.12
C THR A 60 -0.67 -5.06 4.62
N CYS A 61 0.41 -5.34 3.89
CA CYS A 61 0.30 -5.75 2.49
C CYS A 61 0.15 -7.26 2.42
N PHE A 62 -0.98 -7.71 1.85
CA PHE A 62 -1.31 -9.13 1.77
C PHE A 62 -1.57 -9.63 0.34
N CYS A 63 -1.10 -8.89 -0.68
CA CYS A 63 -1.30 -9.26 -2.08
C CYS A 63 -0.75 -10.68 -2.36
N SER A 64 -1.54 -11.50 -3.04
CA SER A 64 -1.17 -12.85 -3.44
C SER A 64 -1.68 -13.14 -4.84
N ASN A 65 -1.01 -14.04 -5.53
CA ASN A 65 -1.40 -14.57 -6.83
C ASN A 65 -1.75 -16.06 -6.70
N VAL A 66 -2.46 -16.60 -7.68
CA VAL A 66 -2.74 -18.02 -7.81
C VAL A 66 -2.22 -18.50 -9.15
N GLU A 67 -1.35 -19.51 -9.14
CA GLU A 67 -0.81 -20.13 -10.34
C GLU A 67 -1.28 -21.58 -10.44
N ASP A 68 -1.63 -21.99 -11.65
CA ASP A 68 -1.97 -23.37 -12.01
C ASP A 68 -0.83 -23.96 -12.83
N VAL A 69 -0.26 -25.07 -12.37
CA VAL A 69 0.84 -25.77 -13.03
C VAL A 69 0.40 -27.19 -13.37
N THR A 70 0.37 -27.51 -14.66
CA THR A 70 0.04 -28.85 -15.16
C THR A 70 1.32 -29.63 -15.42
N ASP A 71 1.32 -30.91 -15.06
CA ASP A 71 2.43 -31.80 -15.37
C ASP A 71 2.59 -32.01 -16.89
N LEU A 72 3.76 -32.51 -17.32
CA LEU A 72 4.01 -32.72 -18.76
C LEU A 72 3.12 -33.80 -19.37
N THR A 73 2.50 -34.66 -18.55
CA THR A 73 1.59 -35.71 -19.03
C THR A 73 0.16 -35.19 -19.26
N GLY A 74 -0.19 -34.04 -18.68
CA GLY A 74 -1.54 -33.47 -18.73
C GLY A 74 -2.54 -34.13 -17.78
N ASN A 75 -2.11 -35.08 -16.95
CA ASN A 75 -2.99 -35.86 -16.09
C ASN A 75 -3.08 -35.30 -14.66
N HIS A 76 -2.17 -34.39 -14.29
CA HIS A 76 -2.12 -33.79 -12.96
C HIS A 76 -1.96 -32.28 -13.05
N THR A 77 -2.70 -31.53 -12.23
CA THR A 77 -2.58 -30.07 -12.15
C THR A 77 -2.58 -29.65 -10.69
N GLU A 78 -1.65 -28.78 -10.35
CA GLU A 78 -1.51 -28.19 -9.03
C GLU A 78 -1.88 -26.71 -9.06
N ARG A 79 -2.55 -26.26 -8.01
CA ARG A 79 -2.90 -24.86 -7.80
C ARG A 79 -2.18 -24.33 -6.57
N TRP A 80 -1.30 -23.36 -6.78
CA TRP A 80 -0.49 -22.76 -5.72
C TRP A 80 -0.95 -21.33 -5.46
N ARG A 81 -0.97 -20.93 -4.18
CA ARG A 81 -1.09 -19.51 -3.79
C ARG A 81 0.26 -19.02 -3.35
N GLU A 82 0.73 -17.95 -3.97
CA GLU A 82 2.00 -17.32 -3.66
C GLU A 82 1.83 -15.85 -3.26
N TRP A 83 2.82 -15.33 -2.54
CA TRP A 83 2.89 -13.91 -2.23
C TRP A 83 3.23 -13.11 -3.50
N ASP A 84 2.47 -12.04 -3.75
CA ASP A 84 2.67 -11.19 -4.92
C ASP A 84 2.54 -9.70 -4.53
N SER A 85 2.69 -8.79 -5.47
CA SER A 85 2.59 -7.36 -5.27
C SER A 85 1.65 -6.71 -6.26
N CYS A 86 0.81 -5.80 -5.78
CA CYS A 86 0.03 -4.92 -6.65
C CYS A 86 0.88 -3.96 -7.51
N PHE A 87 2.20 -3.92 -7.33
CA PHE A 87 3.14 -3.25 -8.22
C PHE A 87 3.65 -4.09 -9.38
N ASN A 88 3.47 -5.41 -9.33
CA ASN A 88 3.82 -6.29 -10.45
C ASN A 88 2.83 -6.09 -11.59
N LEU A 89 3.34 -6.05 -12.83
CA LEU A 89 2.51 -5.78 -14.00
C LEU A 89 1.44 -6.86 -14.15
N GLU A 90 1.81 -8.13 -13.98
CA GLU A 90 0.90 -9.27 -14.16
C GLU A 90 -0.20 -9.35 -13.09
N TYR A 91 -0.02 -8.77 -11.90
CA TYR A 91 -1.00 -8.83 -10.80
C TYR A 91 -2.41 -8.32 -11.17
N SER A 92 -2.48 -7.35 -12.08
CA SER A 92 -3.75 -6.77 -12.54
C SER A 92 -4.17 -7.27 -13.93
N LYS A 93 -3.57 -8.35 -14.41
CA LYS A 93 -3.94 -8.99 -15.67
C LYS A 93 -5.05 -10.00 -15.43
N VAL A 94 -6.14 -9.86 -16.16
CA VAL A 94 -7.29 -10.76 -16.16
C VAL A 94 -7.60 -11.16 -17.61
N ALA A 95 -8.59 -12.03 -17.82
CA ALA A 95 -8.98 -12.47 -19.17
C ALA A 95 -9.28 -11.30 -20.13
N GLY A 96 -9.76 -10.16 -19.61
CA GLY A 96 -10.01 -8.93 -20.37
C GLY A 96 -8.80 -8.00 -20.57
N GLY A 97 -7.59 -8.43 -20.24
CA GLY A 97 -6.36 -7.64 -20.32
C GLY A 97 -5.91 -7.08 -18.97
N ASN A 98 -5.07 -6.04 -19.01
CA ASN A 98 -4.48 -5.46 -17.81
C ASN A 98 -5.05 -4.05 -17.57
N PHE A 99 -5.74 -3.87 -16.44
CA PHE A 99 -6.38 -2.60 -16.09
C PHE A 99 -5.48 -1.65 -15.27
N ARG A 100 -4.24 -2.06 -14.96
CA ARG A 100 -3.23 -1.21 -14.27
C ARG A 100 -1.85 -1.33 -14.93
N THR A 101 -1.78 -0.98 -16.21
CA THR A 101 -0.55 -1.02 -17.01
C THR A 101 0.49 0.02 -16.60
N SER A 102 0.08 1.20 -16.12
CA SER A 102 1.00 2.28 -15.74
C SER A 102 1.44 2.20 -14.27
N VAL A 103 2.66 2.66 -14.00
CA VAL A 103 3.18 2.83 -12.62
C VAL A 103 2.26 3.75 -11.81
N LYS A 104 1.73 4.81 -12.45
CA LYS A 104 0.73 5.71 -11.85
C LYS A 104 -0.49 4.94 -11.34
N ALA A 105 -1.08 4.08 -12.19
CA ALA A 105 -2.28 3.32 -11.82
C ALA A 105 -2.01 2.38 -10.63
N ARG A 106 -0.85 1.70 -10.62
CA ARG A 106 -0.47 0.79 -9.53
C ARG A 106 -0.15 1.53 -8.24
N TYR A 107 0.60 2.64 -8.31
CA TYR A 107 0.91 3.46 -7.14
C TYR A 107 -0.35 4.06 -6.52
N ARG A 108 -1.22 4.63 -7.35
CA ARG A 108 -2.50 5.19 -6.92
C ARG A 108 -3.33 4.11 -6.24
N GLN A 109 -3.47 2.92 -6.84
CA GLN A 109 -4.17 1.79 -6.21
C GLN A 109 -3.59 1.44 -4.84
N TRP A 110 -2.25 1.33 -4.73
CA TRP A 110 -1.60 0.96 -3.48
C TRP A 110 -1.88 1.98 -2.37
N MET A 111 -1.76 3.26 -2.69
CA MET A 111 -1.97 4.34 -1.72
C MET A 111 -3.46 4.48 -1.35
N THR A 112 -4.37 4.45 -2.33
CA THR A 112 -5.81 4.52 -2.07
C THR A 112 -6.33 3.28 -1.36
N HIS A 113 -5.77 2.09 -1.62
CA HIS A 113 -6.11 0.92 -0.82
C HIS A 113 -5.75 1.15 0.64
N LYS A 114 -4.51 1.52 0.93
CA LYS A 114 -4.04 1.72 2.31
C LYS A 114 -4.77 2.83 3.08
N LEU A 115 -5.15 3.91 2.40
CA LEU A 115 -5.62 5.14 3.02
C LEU A 115 -7.10 5.46 2.76
N ALA A 116 -7.78 4.68 1.93
CA ALA A 116 -9.19 4.90 1.61
C ALA A 116 -9.98 3.57 1.65
N SER A 117 -9.86 2.70 0.64
CA SER A 117 -10.75 1.54 0.55
C SER A 117 -10.51 0.48 1.65
N TRP A 118 -9.35 0.47 2.30
CA TRP A 118 -9.12 -0.36 3.49
C TRP A 118 -10.03 0.06 4.65
N GLU A 119 -10.31 1.35 4.82
CA GLU A 119 -11.23 1.83 5.85
C GLU A 119 -12.64 1.29 5.64
N GLU A 120 -13.08 1.22 4.38
CA GLU A 120 -14.37 0.65 4.00
C GLU A 120 -14.42 -0.86 4.26
N GLN A 121 -13.28 -1.55 4.09
CA GLN A 121 -13.18 -3.00 4.30
C GLN A 121 -13.05 -3.41 5.77
N PHE A 122 -12.31 -2.64 6.57
CA PHE A 122 -11.85 -3.08 7.89
C PHE A 122 -12.12 -2.07 9.02
N GLY A 123 -12.78 -0.94 8.74
CA GLY A 123 -13.10 0.09 9.73
C GLY A 123 -11.89 0.82 10.31
N THR A 124 -10.69 0.63 9.73
CA THR A 124 -9.42 1.23 10.16
C THR A 124 -8.58 1.57 8.94
N LEU A 125 -7.49 2.33 9.07
CA LEU A 125 -6.58 2.55 7.94
C LEU A 125 -5.54 1.43 7.84
N GLY A 126 -5.21 1.03 6.62
CA GLY A 126 -4.14 0.08 6.32
C GLY A 126 -2.74 0.68 6.44
N CYS A 127 -2.63 1.97 6.76
CA CYS A 127 -1.36 2.67 6.96
C CYS A 127 -1.48 3.69 8.09
N VAL A 128 -0.52 3.64 9.02
CA VAL A 128 -0.39 4.57 10.16
C VAL A 128 0.78 5.55 9.99
N GLY A 129 1.46 5.53 8.85
CA GLY A 129 2.65 6.38 8.62
C GLY A 129 3.94 5.87 9.29
N CYS A 130 4.05 4.56 9.58
CA CYS A 130 5.22 3.97 10.27
C CYS A 130 6.55 4.09 9.49
N GLY A 131 6.50 4.41 8.19
CA GLY A 131 7.67 4.71 7.37
C GLY A 131 8.49 3.52 6.89
N ARG A 132 8.09 2.28 7.20
CA ARG A 132 8.82 1.08 6.75
C ARG A 132 8.96 0.99 5.23
N CYS A 133 7.89 1.31 4.49
CA CYS A 133 7.92 1.38 3.03
C CYS A 133 8.86 2.46 2.49
N ILE A 134 9.07 3.54 3.26
CA ILE A 134 9.91 4.68 2.91
C ILE A 134 11.38 4.31 3.07
N THR A 135 11.73 3.69 4.20
CA THR A 135 13.10 3.22 4.48
C THR A 135 13.63 2.29 3.40
N TRP A 136 12.77 1.44 2.84
CA TRP A 136 13.15 0.47 1.80
C TRP A 136 12.91 0.95 0.37
N CYS A 137 12.48 2.20 0.19
CA CYS A 137 12.28 2.77 -1.13
C CYS A 137 13.62 3.28 -1.68
N PRO A 138 14.16 2.72 -2.79
CA PRO A 138 15.46 3.12 -3.32
C PRO A 138 15.49 4.59 -3.82
N VAL A 139 14.32 5.17 -4.11
CA VAL A 139 14.16 6.55 -4.58
C VAL A 139 13.52 7.48 -3.54
N GLY A 140 13.34 7.00 -2.30
CA GLY A 140 12.85 7.80 -1.18
C GLY A 140 11.44 8.37 -1.35
N LEU A 141 10.49 7.59 -1.87
CA LEU A 141 9.08 8.00 -1.92
C LEU A 141 8.46 7.93 -0.52
N ASP A 142 7.76 9.00 -0.13
CA ASP A 142 7.11 9.16 1.16
C ASP A 142 5.59 9.31 1.00
N ILE A 143 4.85 8.26 1.37
CA ILE A 143 3.38 8.23 1.33
C ILE A 143 2.73 9.32 2.20
N THR A 144 3.36 9.68 3.33
CA THR A 144 2.83 10.73 4.23
C THR A 144 2.97 12.10 3.59
N LYS A 145 4.09 12.35 2.89
CA LYS A 145 4.28 13.57 2.12
C LYS A 145 3.30 13.66 0.95
N GLN A 146 3.13 12.60 0.17
CA GLN A 146 2.21 12.63 -0.97
C GLN A 146 0.76 12.85 -0.53
N ALA A 147 0.34 12.24 0.59
CA ALA A 147 -0.99 12.49 1.16
C ALA A 147 -1.16 13.97 1.57
N ALA A 148 -0.10 14.58 2.11
CA ALA A 148 -0.09 16.00 2.46
C ALA A 148 -0.10 16.90 1.21
N ASP A 149 0.67 16.55 0.17
CA ASP A 149 0.76 17.30 -1.08
C ASP A 149 -0.60 17.33 -1.81
N ILE A 150 -1.30 16.19 -1.89
CA ILE A 150 -2.66 16.12 -2.47
C ILE A 150 -3.66 16.94 -1.64
N ARG A 151 -3.52 16.93 -0.31
CA ARG A 151 -4.40 17.72 0.58
C ARG A 151 -4.17 19.23 0.43
N ALA A 152 -2.92 19.66 0.26
CA ALA A 152 -2.58 21.08 0.13
C ALA A 152 -3.26 21.74 -1.09
N ALA A 153 -3.46 20.99 -2.17
CA ALA A 153 -4.15 21.47 -3.37
C ALA A 153 -5.65 21.76 -3.17
N GLN A 154 -6.26 21.35 -2.05
CA GLN A 154 -7.66 21.69 -1.70
C GLN A 154 -7.82 23.06 -1.03
N ARG A 155 -6.70 23.74 -0.72
CA ARG A 155 -6.69 25.05 -0.02
C ARG A 155 -6.48 26.24 -0.96
N VAL A 156 -6.52 26.00 -2.27
CA VAL A 156 -6.54 27.00 -3.34
C VAL A 156 -7.91 26.93 -3.99
#